data_AF-A0AA38XBU6-F1
#
_entry.id   AF-A0AA38XBU6-F1
#
_cell.length_a   1.000
_cell.length_b   1.000
_cell.length_c   1.000
_cell.angle_alpha   90.00
_cell.angle_beta   90.00
_cell.angle_gamma   90.00
#
_symmetry.space_group_name_H-M   'P 1'
#
loop_
_entity.id
_entity.type
_entity.pdbx_description
1 polymer ?
#
loop_
_entity_poly.entity_id
_entity_poly.type
_entity_poly.pdbx_seq_one_letter_code
_entity_poly.pdbx_strand_id
1 'polypeptide(L)'
;MTRQQQTVLASPVQGGRVQIVSNPKFEGAPRLDLKWRDTDGTVNHLNDLLVPPQCLSMFPEDYRYIHFTAAGIDIRDAQGRTLGVSDDKPATLPLSILLSSLSKNQLQEAVIHLWESETGLDLGNTLYGDAAPVTKGHTMMVLPKSFFEGESHALELGHQVPPNIKSLQAQLPARPCDALWLLDKFLTREYPNGGDVDMATLAVLPTAPPFWTKLSNFLFTPEYYHHPQRRNLFSLVEMATNVPSGPTTTLPRALQPSVAAMLTVLRGKITTVTRKLARGQGSRSVYRIGAQRPAGVIEAIDEPPLEELDVGEEDIVEGADDSEEDKGDAPEQPGSAANQAQAGTGAGKRKRAAEETEDDEEETIESARAGKRKATDVDRMQYFDKLDEEPDEMLLD
;
A
#
# COMPACT_ATOMS: atom_id res chain seq x y z
N MET A 1 10.45 43.18 5.20
CA MET A 1 9.78 42.34 6.22
C MET A 1 10.33 40.93 6.10
N THR A 2 11.23 40.56 7.01
CA THR A 2 11.99 39.32 6.95
C THR A 2 11.21 38.25 7.73
N ARG A 3 10.74 37.18 7.06
CA ARG A 3 10.12 36.03 7.74
C ARG A 3 11.17 35.37 8.63
N GLN A 4 11.04 35.54 9.95
CA GLN A 4 11.81 34.75 10.91
C GLN A 4 11.23 33.33 10.92
N GLN A 5 11.94 32.38 10.31
CA GLN A 5 11.76 30.97 10.60
C GLN A 5 12.38 30.69 11.98
N GLN A 6 11.55 30.62 13.01
CA GLN A 6 11.99 30.15 14.32
C GLN A 6 12.32 28.65 14.20
N THR A 7 13.61 28.35 14.20
CA THR A 7 14.13 26.98 14.23
C THR A 7 14.19 26.53 15.68
N VAL A 8 13.29 25.65 16.09
CA VAL A 8 13.35 24.98 17.39
C VAL A 8 14.26 23.74 17.24
N LEU A 9 15.31 23.68 18.05
CA LEU A 9 16.23 22.54 18.17
C LEU A 9 16.11 21.97 19.59
N ALA A 10 15.51 20.79 19.74
CA ALA A 10 15.66 19.92 20.92
C ALA A 10 15.15 18.49 20.60
N SER A 11 15.93 17.47 20.97
CA SER A 11 15.48 16.06 21.11
C SER A 11 14.42 15.92 22.21
N PRO A 12 13.55 14.89 22.22
CA PRO A 12 13.19 13.95 21.16
C PRO A 12 12.18 14.57 20.19
N VAL A 13 12.03 13.98 18.99
CA VAL A 13 11.05 14.47 17.99
C VAL A 13 9.63 14.22 18.49
N GLN A 14 9.41 13.22 19.35
CA GLN A 14 8.12 12.97 19.97
C GLN A 14 7.71 14.14 20.87
N GLY A 15 6.56 14.73 20.54
CA GLY A 15 6.09 15.96 21.20
C GLY A 15 6.78 17.24 20.71
N GLY A 16 7.61 17.15 19.67
CA GLY A 16 8.19 18.30 18.98
C GLY A 16 7.12 19.14 18.28
N ARG A 17 7.24 20.46 18.38
CA ARG A 17 6.41 21.39 17.60
C ARG A 17 6.80 21.32 16.14
N VAL A 18 5.81 21.16 15.26
CA VAL A 18 6.02 21.21 13.82
C VAL A 18 5.18 22.28 13.16
N GLN A 19 5.72 22.80 12.06
CA GLN A 19 5.02 23.74 11.20
C GLN A 19 4.49 22.98 9.99
N ILE A 20 3.17 22.93 9.86
CA ILE A 20 2.51 22.40 8.66
C ILE A 20 2.18 23.59 7.77
N VAL A 21 2.72 23.58 6.55
CA VAL A 21 2.58 24.69 5.61
C VAL A 21 1.70 24.28 4.42
N SER A 22 0.82 25.19 4.00
CA SER A 22 0.19 25.10 2.69
C SER A 22 1.22 25.47 1.62
N ASN A 23 1.56 24.54 0.73
CA ASN A 23 2.50 24.81 -0.35
C ASN A 23 1.73 25.23 -1.61
N PRO A 24 1.87 26.49 -2.09
CA PRO A 24 1.11 26.98 -3.25
C PRO A 24 1.51 26.32 -4.58
N LYS A 25 2.65 25.60 -4.64
CA LYS A 25 3.09 24.87 -5.85
C LYS A 25 2.32 23.58 -6.10
N PHE A 26 1.65 23.06 -5.08
CA PHE A 26 0.87 21.83 -5.17
C PHE A 26 -0.58 22.20 -4.88
N GLU A 27 -1.52 21.78 -5.72
CA GLU A 27 -2.95 22.13 -5.65
C GLU A 27 -3.59 21.74 -4.29
N GLY A 28 -3.43 22.57 -3.26
CA GLY A 28 -4.17 22.49 -2.00
C GLY A 28 -3.83 21.34 -1.04
N ALA A 29 -2.88 20.46 -1.35
CA ALA A 29 -2.48 19.39 -0.43
C ALA A 29 -1.46 19.92 0.60
N PRO A 30 -1.74 19.88 1.91
CA PRO A 30 -0.78 20.36 2.90
C PRO A 30 0.43 19.45 3.01
N ARG A 31 1.54 20.06 3.40
CA ARG A 31 2.84 19.42 3.50
C ARG A 31 3.43 19.63 4.89
N LEU A 32 4.13 18.60 5.36
CA LEU A 32 4.87 18.59 6.61
C LEU A 32 6.37 18.53 6.31
N ASP A 33 7.10 19.49 6.88
CA ASP A 33 8.55 19.47 6.89
C ASP A 33 9.02 18.97 8.26
N LEU A 34 9.77 17.88 8.26
CA LEU A 34 10.32 17.24 9.44
C LEU A 34 11.80 17.55 9.56
N LYS A 35 12.20 18.10 10.70
CA LYS A 35 13.60 18.35 11.03
C LYS A 35 13.91 17.71 12.37
N TRP A 36 14.97 16.90 12.40
CA TRP A 36 15.43 16.27 13.63
C TRP A 36 16.95 16.22 13.70
N ARG A 37 17.46 15.88 14.88
CA ARG A 37 18.89 15.71 15.12
C ARG A 37 19.12 14.33 15.71
N ASP A 38 19.98 13.56 15.07
CA ASP A 38 20.40 12.23 15.53
C ASP A 38 21.34 12.33 16.73
N THR A 39 21.63 11.19 17.37
CA THR A 39 22.50 11.11 18.55
C THR A 39 23.94 11.54 18.28
N ASP A 40 24.41 11.40 17.04
CA ASP A 40 25.73 11.85 16.56
C ASP A 40 25.79 13.36 16.29
N GLY A 41 24.64 14.06 16.39
CA GLY A 41 24.50 15.49 16.13
C GLY A 41 24.15 15.83 14.67
N THR A 42 24.03 14.85 13.78
CA THR A 42 23.61 15.03 12.40
C THR A 42 22.19 15.59 12.36
N VAL A 43 21.97 16.64 11.56
CA VAL A 43 20.66 17.29 11.42
C VAL A 43 20.03 16.85 10.11
N ASN A 44 18.93 16.11 10.20
CA ASN A 44 18.18 15.62 9.06
C ASN A 44 17.00 16.53 8.75
N HIS A 45 16.63 16.61 7.47
CA HIS A 45 15.53 17.44 7.01
C HIS A 45 14.75 16.73 5.90
N LEU A 46 13.55 16.24 6.24
CA LEU A 46 12.62 15.65 5.30
C LEU A 46 11.54 16.68 4.96
N ASN A 47 11.51 17.10 3.69
CA ASN A 47 10.55 18.08 3.20
C ASN A 47 9.36 17.43 2.50
N ASP A 48 8.28 18.19 2.37
CA ASP A 48 7.16 17.91 1.48
C ASP A 48 6.42 16.58 1.76
N LEU A 49 6.39 16.13 3.01
CA LEU A 49 5.60 14.95 3.39
C LEU A 49 4.10 15.28 3.30
N LEU A 50 3.34 14.49 2.54
CA LEU A 50 1.90 14.70 2.42
C LEU A 50 1.20 14.44 3.75
N VAL A 51 0.36 15.39 4.15
CA VAL A 51 -0.53 15.21 5.29
C VAL A 51 -1.98 15.45 4.87
N PRO A 52 -2.97 14.94 5.61
CA PRO A 52 -4.36 15.27 5.35
C PRO A 52 -4.64 16.77 5.51
N PRO A 53 -5.53 17.38 4.70
CA PRO A 53 -5.96 18.79 4.80
C PRO A 53 -6.29 19.25 6.23
N GLN A 54 -6.87 18.35 7.03
CA GLN A 54 -7.29 18.60 8.41
C GLN A 54 -6.11 18.86 9.38
N CYS A 55 -4.89 18.49 8.98
CA CYS A 55 -3.70 18.72 9.79
C CYS A 55 -3.21 20.18 9.70
N LEU A 56 -3.72 20.98 8.74
CA LEU A 56 -3.37 22.39 8.62
C LEU A 56 -3.71 23.16 9.90
N SER A 57 -2.79 24.00 10.36
CA SER A 57 -3.07 24.98 11.40
C SER A 57 -4.14 25.95 10.91
N MET A 58 -5.23 26.10 11.67
CA MET A 58 -6.30 27.05 11.33
C MET A 58 -5.90 28.49 11.65
N PHE A 59 -5.06 28.67 12.67
CA PHE A 59 -4.63 29.98 13.19
C PHE A 59 -3.12 29.98 13.48
N PRO A 60 -2.46 31.16 13.54
CA PRO A 60 -1.03 31.26 13.87
C PRO A 60 -0.63 30.63 15.21
N GLU A 61 -1.53 30.61 16.19
CA GLU A 61 -1.32 30.03 17.52
C GLU A 61 -1.70 28.54 17.59
N ASP A 62 -2.23 27.99 16.51
CA ASP A 62 -2.67 26.60 16.39
C ASP A 62 -1.47 25.68 16.10
N TYR A 63 -0.74 25.34 17.16
CA TYR A 63 0.44 24.49 17.08
C TYR A 63 0.08 23.02 16.80
N ARG A 64 0.92 22.40 15.97
CA ARG A 64 0.85 20.97 15.63
C ARG A 64 2.03 20.24 16.24
N TYR A 65 1.78 19.03 16.70
CA TYR A 65 2.76 18.18 17.37
C TYR A 65 2.80 16.82 16.71
N ILE A 66 4.01 16.28 16.59
CA ILE A 66 4.23 14.95 16.02
C ILE A 66 4.28 13.92 17.12
N HIS A 67 3.63 12.80 16.86
CA HIS A 67 3.66 11.64 17.73
C HIS A 67 3.88 10.39 16.91
N PHE A 68 5.00 9.70 17.14
CA PHE A 68 5.26 8.40 16.53
C PHE A 68 4.41 7.35 17.23
N THR A 69 3.82 6.46 16.45
CA THR A 69 2.94 5.37 16.90
C THR A 69 3.25 4.10 16.11
N ALA A 70 2.78 2.95 16.61
CA ALA A 70 2.87 1.68 15.89
C ALA A 70 2.30 1.76 14.45
N ALA A 71 1.25 2.55 14.23
CA ALA A 71 0.61 2.68 12.92
C ALA A 71 1.28 3.71 11.99
N GLY A 72 2.22 4.51 12.48
CA GLY A 72 2.88 5.59 11.74
C GLY A 72 2.95 6.89 12.53
N ILE A 73 2.71 8.02 11.88
CA ILE A 73 2.88 9.36 12.48
C ILE A 73 1.50 10.00 12.72
N ASP A 74 1.18 10.23 13.99
CA ASP A 74 0.04 11.03 14.41
C ASP A 74 0.40 12.53 14.43
N ILE A 75 -0.55 13.35 13.98
CA ILE A 75 -0.47 14.81 14.09
C ILE A 75 -1.50 15.27 15.12
N ARG A 76 -1.03 15.90 16.19
CA ARG A 76 -1.84 16.30 17.35
C ARG A 76 -1.90 17.81 17.52
N ASP A 77 -2.99 18.28 18.12
CA ASP A 77 -3.11 19.66 18.58
C ASP A 77 -2.39 19.90 19.92
N ALA A 78 -2.41 21.14 20.40
CA ALA A 78 -1.82 21.52 21.69
C ALA A 78 -2.47 20.86 22.92
N GLN A 79 -3.66 20.26 22.76
CA GLN A 79 -4.33 19.49 23.81
C GLN A 79 -4.01 17.99 23.72
N GLY A 80 -3.15 17.58 22.77
CA GLY A 80 -2.78 16.19 22.56
C GLY A 80 -3.84 15.36 21.84
N ARG A 81 -4.86 15.99 21.25
CA ARG A 81 -5.88 15.30 20.45
C ARG A 81 -5.35 15.06 19.05
N THR A 82 -5.44 13.83 18.56
CA THR A 82 -5.11 13.52 17.16
C THR A 82 -6.15 14.18 16.27
N LEU A 83 -5.67 14.97 15.31
CA LEU A 83 -6.53 15.63 14.34
C LEU A 83 -7.00 14.57 13.35
N GLY A 84 -8.28 14.55 12.98
CA GLY A 84 -8.90 13.46 12.25
C GLY A 84 -9.66 13.91 11.00
N VAL A 85 -9.98 12.97 10.11
CA VAL A 85 -10.92 13.18 8.98
C VAL A 85 -12.39 13.24 9.48
N SER A 86 -12.64 12.76 10.71
CA SER A 86 -13.91 12.83 11.46
C SER A 86 -13.62 12.69 12.96
N ASP A 87 -14.55 13.12 13.84
CA ASP A 87 -14.39 13.15 15.30
C ASP A 87 -13.91 11.83 15.96
N ASP A 88 -14.06 10.68 15.27
CA ASP A 88 -13.70 9.36 15.79
C ASP A 88 -12.51 8.67 15.09
N LYS A 89 -11.82 9.33 14.14
CA LYS A 89 -10.73 8.68 13.38
C LYS A 89 -9.44 9.49 13.40
N PRO A 90 -8.37 9.02 14.07
CA PRO A 90 -7.09 9.71 14.05
C PRO A 90 -6.58 9.85 12.60
N ALA A 91 -6.09 11.03 12.22
CA ALA A 91 -5.31 11.21 11.01
C ALA A 91 -3.86 10.79 11.29
N THR A 92 -3.67 9.49 11.39
CA THR A 92 -2.34 8.89 11.35
C THR A 92 -1.87 8.87 9.91
N LEU A 93 -0.72 9.47 9.62
CA LEU A 93 0.01 9.18 8.39
C LEU A 93 0.53 7.75 8.50
N PRO A 94 0.00 6.79 7.73
CA PRO A 94 0.36 5.39 7.89
C PRO A 94 1.85 5.16 7.59
N LEU A 95 2.48 4.29 8.37
CA LEU A 95 3.89 3.93 8.22
C LEU A 95 4.20 3.44 6.80
N SER A 96 3.30 2.64 6.22
CA SER A 96 3.39 2.16 4.85
C SER A 96 3.40 3.26 3.78
N ILE A 97 2.65 4.35 3.99
CA ILE A 97 2.64 5.53 3.12
C ILE A 97 3.96 6.31 3.27
N LEU A 98 4.44 6.46 4.50
CA LEU A 98 5.71 7.12 4.79
C LEU A 98 6.87 6.41 4.09
N LEU A 99 6.99 5.09 4.27
CA LEU A 99 8.05 4.29 3.65
C LEU A 99 8.00 4.33 2.12
N SER A 100 6.80 4.21 1.55
CA SER A 100 6.62 4.26 0.09
C SER A 100 7.02 5.62 -0.48
N SER A 101 6.67 6.71 0.22
CA SER A 101 7.02 8.09 -0.16
C SER A 101 8.52 8.36 -0.05
N LEU A 102 9.23 7.61 0.79
CA LEU A 102 10.67 7.73 1.02
C LEU A 102 11.52 6.73 0.24
N SER A 103 10.93 5.88 -0.58
CA SER A 103 11.63 4.79 -1.27
C SER A 103 12.80 5.21 -2.16
N LYS A 104 12.86 6.50 -2.57
CA LYS A 104 13.97 7.12 -3.32
C LYS A 104 14.73 8.18 -2.52
N ASN A 105 14.36 8.40 -1.27
CA ASN A 105 14.94 9.43 -0.43
C ASN A 105 16.11 8.84 0.38
N GLN A 106 17.25 9.52 0.36
CA GLN A 106 18.44 9.12 1.13
C GLN A 106 18.19 9.05 2.65
N LEU A 107 17.16 9.75 3.13
CA LEU A 107 16.76 9.76 4.54
C LEU A 107 15.83 8.61 4.93
N GLN A 108 15.52 7.66 4.03
CA GLN A 108 14.61 6.56 4.36
C GLN A 108 15.05 5.80 5.63
N GLU A 109 16.31 5.37 5.69
CA GLU A 109 16.83 4.65 6.86
C GLU A 109 16.88 5.55 8.11
N ALA A 110 17.21 6.83 7.97
CA ALA A 110 17.22 7.77 9.09
C ALA A 110 15.82 7.98 9.68
N VAL A 111 14.78 8.00 8.85
CA VAL A 111 13.38 8.10 9.29
C VAL A 111 12.94 6.81 9.98
N ILE A 112 13.40 5.66 9.50
CA ILE A 112 13.11 4.35 10.11
C ILE A 112 13.74 4.29 11.49
N HIS A 113 15.03 4.56 11.61
CA HIS A 113 15.70 4.62 12.91
C HIS A 113 15.06 5.62 13.86
N LEU A 114 14.63 6.78 13.34
CA LEU A 114 13.88 7.73 14.15
C LEU A 114 12.56 7.11 14.65
N TRP A 115 11.78 6.49 13.78
CA TRP A 115 10.52 5.84 14.16
C TRP A 115 10.73 4.71 15.19
N GLU A 116 11.72 3.85 14.98
CA GLU A 116 12.05 2.73 15.89
C GLU A 116 12.52 3.26 17.25
N SER A 117 13.38 4.28 17.27
CA SER A 117 13.86 4.88 18.52
C SER A 117 12.76 5.58 19.32
N GLU A 118 11.81 6.23 18.67
CA GLU A 118 10.71 6.95 19.32
C GLU A 118 9.57 6.02 19.74
N THR A 119 9.41 4.85 19.11
CA THR A 119 8.35 3.88 19.43
C THR A 119 8.82 2.71 20.27
N GLY A 120 10.12 2.38 20.24
CA GLY A 120 10.68 1.16 20.78
C GLY A 120 10.27 -0.11 20.02
N LEU A 121 9.71 0.04 18.82
CA LEU A 121 9.24 -1.07 17.99
C LEU A 121 10.23 -1.34 16.86
N ASP A 122 10.32 -2.61 16.46
CA ASP A 122 11.03 -3.02 15.25
C ASP A 122 10.14 -2.84 14.02
N LEU A 123 10.69 -2.22 12.95
CA LEU A 123 9.93 -1.97 11.74
C LEU A 123 9.50 -3.27 11.06
N GLY A 124 10.39 -4.26 11.04
CA GLY A 124 10.12 -5.56 10.42
C GLY A 124 8.89 -6.19 11.06
N ASN A 125 8.91 -6.38 12.38
CA ASN A 125 7.80 -6.94 13.13
C ASN A 125 6.49 -6.17 12.93
N THR A 126 6.57 -4.84 12.82
CA THR A 126 5.40 -3.99 12.64
C THR A 126 4.78 -4.11 11.24
N LEU A 127 5.59 -4.18 10.19
CA LEU A 127 5.11 -4.33 8.81
C LEU A 127 4.74 -5.78 8.46
N TYR A 128 5.47 -6.74 9.02
CA TYR A 128 5.36 -8.17 8.71
C TYR A 128 4.35 -8.89 9.63
N GLY A 129 4.05 -8.32 10.80
CA GLY A 129 3.17 -8.91 11.81
C GLY A 129 3.67 -10.26 12.32
N ASP A 130 2.74 -11.12 12.78
CA ASP A 130 3.04 -12.48 13.27
C ASP A 130 3.59 -13.42 12.19
N ALA A 131 3.53 -13.01 10.92
CA ALA A 131 4.10 -13.73 9.80
C ALA A 131 5.62 -13.47 9.68
N ALA A 132 6.32 -13.33 10.81
CA ALA A 132 7.76 -13.19 10.84
C ALA A 132 8.36 -14.31 9.98
N PRO A 133 9.11 -13.97 8.91
CA PRO A 133 9.56 -14.96 7.94
C PRO A 133 10.54 -15.96 8.53
N VAL A 134 11.06 -15.70 9.74
CA VAL A 134 12.09 -16.48 10.41
C VAL A 134 11.58 -17.02 11.76
N THR A 135 11.09 -18.25 11.77
CA THR A 135 10.89 -18.99 13.03
C THR A 135 12.21 -19.62 13.48
N LYS A 136 12.59 -19.43 14.76
CA LYS A 136 13.73 -20.08 15.41
C LYS A 136 13.77 -21.59 15.08
N GLY A 137 14.92 -22.07 14.59
CA GLY A 137 15.20 -23.51 14.43
C GLY A 137 14.99 -24.09 13.03
N HIS A 138 14.67 -23.28 12.02
CA HIS A 138 14.65 -23.72 10.62
C HIS A 138 15.75 -23.04 9.82
N THR A 139 16.65 -23.84 9.23
CA THR A 139 17.61 -23.37 8.23
C THR A 139 16.83 -22.81 7.04
N MET A 140 16.97 -21.52 6.79
CA MET A 140 16.31 -20.84 5.68
C MET A 140 17.28 -20.70 4.52
N MET A 141 16.83 -21.06 3.32
CA MET A 141 17.63 -20.93 2.10
C MET A 141 17.25 -19.63 1.41
N VAL A 142 18.24 -18.77 1.17
CA VAL A 142 18.06 -17.41 0.64
C VAL A 142 19.01 -17.17 -0.54
N LEU A 143 18.64 -16.27 -1.45
CA LEU A 143 19.58 -15.79 -2.45
C LEU A 143 20.63 -14.90 -1.77
N PRO A 144 21.92 -15.04 -2.11
CA PRO A 144 22.99 -14.33 -1.44
C PRO A 144 22.85 -12.82 -1.60
N LYS A 145 23.18 -12.06 -0.55
CA LYS A 145 23.08 -10.60 -0.58
C LYS A 145 23.84 -9.97 -1.77
N SER A 146 24.99 -10.55 -2.12
CA SER A 146 25.81 -10.09 -3.25
C SER A 146 25.11 -10.20 -4.60
N PHE A 147 24.09 -11.05 -4.75
CA PHE A 147 23.29 -11.16 -5.97
C PHE A 147 22.41 -9.91 -6.21
N PHE A 148 22.06 -9.20 -5.15
CA PHE A 148 21.26 -7.99 -5.20
C PHE A 148 22.10 -6.71 -5.17
N GLU A 149 23.42 -6.81 -5.31
CA GLU A 149 24.30 -5.65 -5.37
C GLU A 149 24.11 -4.88 -6.69
N GLY A 150 24.01 -3.55 -6.57
CA GLY A 150 23.86 -2.65 -7.71
C GLY A 150 22.96 -1.47 -7.40
N GLU A 151 22.80 -0.59 -8.38
CA GLU A 151 21.86 0.52 -8.29
C GLU A 151 20.43 0.00 -8.39
N SER A 152 19.69 0.05 -7.29
CA SER A 152 18.31 -0.45 -7.23
C SER A 152 17.32 0.64 -7.64
N HIS A 153 16.42 0.32 -8.56
CA HIS A 153 15.31 1.18 -8.93
C HIS A 153 14.07 0.83 -8.09
N ALA A 154 13.70 1.76 -7.20
CA ALA A 154 12.46 1.67 -6.45
C ALA A 154 11.23 1.96 -7.32
N LEU A 155 10.11 1.34 -6.97
CA LEU A 155 8.83 1.65 -7.60
C LEU A 155 8.41 3.09 -7.30
N GLU A 156 7.98 3.80 -8.33
CA GLU A 156 7.30 5.09 -8.15
C GLU A 156 5.88 4.84 -7.64
N LEU A 157 5.77 4.66 -6.33
CA LEU A 157 4.50 4.53 -5.64
C LEU A 157 3.98 5.92 -5.25
N GLY A 158 3.53 6.67 -6.27
CA GLY A 158 2.98 8.00 -6.08
C GLY A 158 1.47 7.99 -5.86
N HIS A 159 1.00 8.70 -4.83
CA HIS A 159 -0.42 9.03 -4.66
C HIS A 159 -0.95 10.03 -5.70
N GLN A 160 -0.07 10.73 -6.42
CA GLN A 160 -0.45 11.89 -7.23
C GLN A 160 -0.34 11.64 -8.74
N VAL A 161 0.58 10.79 -9.19
CA VAL A 161 0.74 10.48 -10.62
C VAL A 161 1.09 9.00 -10.74
N PRO A 162 0.29 8.19 -11.45
CA PRO A 162 0.69 6.83 -11.79
C PRO A 162 2.06 6.85 -12.48
N PRO A 163 2.95 5.88 -12.21
CA PRO A 163 4.19 5.76 -12.95
C PRO A 163 3.88 5.75 -14.44
N ASN A 164 4.55 6.64 -15.17
CA ASN A 164 4.46 6.65 -16.61
C ASN A 164 5.07 5.35 -17.13
N ILE A 165 4.34 4.60 -17.96
CA ILE A 165 4.85 3.36 -18.58
C ILE A 165 6.21 3.63 -19.25
N LYS A 166 6.41 4.80 -19.86
CA LYS A 166 7.71 5.19 -20.45
C LYS A 166 8.84 5.32 -19.43
N SER A 167 8.54 5.81 -18.22
CA SER A 167 9.50 5.90 -17.11
C SER A 167 9.93 4.49 -16.67
N LEU A 168 8.97 3.59 -16.49
CA LEU A 168 9.26 2.18 -16.16
C LEU A 168 10.01 1.47 -17.29
N GLN A 169 9.69 1.75 -18.55
CA GLN A 169 10.39 1.20 -19.71
C GLN A 169 11.84 1.68 -19.82
N ALA A 170 12.14 2.90 -19.36
CA ALA A 170 13.51 3.42 -19.35
C ALA A 170 14.42 2.71 -18.32
N GLN A 171 13.84 1.97 -17.37
CA GLN A 171 14.55 1.20 -16.35
C GLN A 171 14.80 -0.26 -16.77
N LEU A 172 14.49 -0.62 -18.03
CA LEU A 172 14.66 -2.00 -18.52
C LEU A 172 16.03 -2.20 -19.17
N PRO A 173 16.61 -3.41 -19.11
CA PRO A 173 16.09 -4.61 -18.44
C PRO A 173 16.12 -4.47 -16.90
N ALA A 174 15.09 -5.00 -16.23
CA ALA A 174 15.07 -5.02 -14.76
C ALA A 174 16.09 -6.04 -14.23
N ARG A 175 16.92 -5.59 -13.29
CA ARG A 175 18.01 -6.33 -12.67
C ARG A 175 17.57 -6.99 -11.36
N PRO A 176 18.31 -7.98 -10.82
CA PRO A 176 17.96 -8.66 -9.57
C PRO A 176 17.64 -7.74 -8.39
N CYS A 177 18.24 -6.55 -8.31
CA CYS A 177 17.99 -5.60 -7.23
C CYS A 177 16.76 -4.69 -7.46
N ASP A 178 16.12 -4.72 -8.62
CA ASP A 178 15.01 -3.84 -8.99
C ASP A 178 13.66 -4.40 -8.53
N ALA A 179 12.73 -3.52 -8.16
CA ALA A 179 11.40 -3.96 -7.73
C ALA A 179 10.60 -4.64 -8.83
N LEU A 180 10.80 -4.24 -10.09
CA LEU A 180 10.18 -4.88 -11.25
C LEU A 180 10.64 -6.33 -11.43
N TRP A 181 11.90 -6.63 -11.09
CA TRP A 181 12.42 -7.99 -11.13
C TRP A 181 11.76 -8.88 -10.07
N LEU A 182 11.66 -8.39 -8.84
CA LEU A 182 10.97 -9.13 -7.76
C LEU A 182 9.49 -9.36 -8.08
N LEU A 183 8.84 -8.36 -8.68
CA LEU A 183 7.45 -8.50 -9.13
C LEU A 183 7.32 -9.49 -10.31
N ASP A 184 8.30 -9.60 -11.21
CA ASP A 184 8.32 -10.64 -12.24
C ASP A 184 8.42 -12.04 -11.65
N LYS A 185 9.25 -12.23 -10.61
CA LYS A 185 9.37 -13.51 -9.89
C LYS A 185 8.05 -13.90 -9.24
N PHE A 186 7.40 -12.95 -8.56
CA PHE A 186 6.04 -13.12 -8.05
C PHE A 186 5.06 -13.56 -9.14
N LEU A 187 5.00 -12.84 -10.26
CA LEU A 187 4.06 -13.12 -11.34
C LEU A 187 4.35 -14.47 -12.01
N THR A 188 5.61 -14.85 -12.16
CA THR A 188 6.01 -16.13 -12.74
C THR A 188 5.56 -17.30 -11.86
N ARG A 189 5.67 -17.14 -10.53
CA ARG A 189 5.25 -18.16 -9.55
C ARG A 189 3.72 -18.26 -9.43
N GLU A 190 3.04 -17.13 -9.30
CA GLU A 190 1.60 -17.10 -8.98
C GLU A 190 0.68 -17.06 -10.22
N TYR A 191 1.23 -16.70 -11.37
CA TYR A 191 0.53 -16.60 -12.66
C TYR A 191 1.38 -17.19 -13.82
N PRO A 192 1.86 -18.45 -13.73
CA PRO A 192 2.77 -19.03 -14.73
C PRO A 192 2.14 -19.12 -16.13
N ASN A 193 0.82 -19.25 -16.20
CA ASN A 193 0.05 -19.31 -17.45
C ASN A 193 -0.68 -17.98 -17.75
N GLY A 194 -0.32 -16.90 -17.06
CA GLY A 194 -1.09 -15.67 -17.01
C GLY A 194 -2.38 -15.84 -16.21
N GLY A 195 -3.37 -15.00 -16.50
CA GLY A 195 -4.69 -15.09 -15.86
C GLY A 195 -5.21 -13.75 -15.36
N ASP A 196 -6.17 -13.82 -14.44
CA ASP A 196 -6.88 -12.65 -13.93
C ASP A 196 -6.24 -12.16 -12.61
N VAL A 197 -5.70 -10.94 -12.65
CA VAL A 197 -5.15 -10.22 -11.50
C VAL A 197 -6.24 -9.32 -10.92
N ASP A 198 -6.78 -9.74 -9.78
CA ASP A 198 -7.84 -9.04 -9.05
C ASP A 198 -7.24 -8.29 -7.85
N MET A 199 -7.24 -6.96 -7.91
CA MET A 199 -6.68 -6.06 -6.89
C MET A 199 -7.71 -5.67 -5.82
N ALA A 200 -8.84 -6.38 -5.74
CA ALA A 200 -9.77 -6.25 -4.63
C ALA A 200 -9.10 -6.62 -3.30
N THR A 201 -9.61 -6.10 -2.19
CA THR A 201 -9.18 -6.50 -0.85
C THR A 201 -9.96 -7.72 -0.36
N LEU A 202 -9.49 -8.40 0.69
CA LEU A 202 -10.23 -9.51 1.32
C LEU A 202 -11.62 -9.07 1.83
N ALA A 203 -11.78 -7.81 2.24
CA ALA A 203 -13.08 -7.26 2.63
C ALA A 203 -14.09 -7.25 1.46
N VAL A 204 -13.60 -7.10 0.21
CA VAL A 204 -14.43 -7.12 -1.01
C VAL A 204 -14.57 -8.54 -1.57
N LEU A 205 -13.55 -9.38 -1.39
CA LEU A 205 -13.49 -10.76 -1.88
C LEU A 205 -13.03 -11.72 -0.77
N PRO A 206 -13.93 -12.17 0.11
CA PRO A 206 -13.55 -13.05 1.21
C PRO A 206 -13.21 -14.48 0.76
N THR A 207 -13.64 -14.91 -0.44
CA THR A 207 -13.60 -16.31 -0.87
C THR A 207 -12.44 -16.66 -1.81
N ALA A 208 -11.64 -15.69 -2.26
CA ALA A 208 -10.52 -15.93 -3.16
C ALA A 208 -9.32 -15.09 -2.72
N PRO A 209 -8.10 -15.64 -2.68
CA PRO A 209 -6.93 -14.87 -2.27
C PRO A 209 -6.69 -13.77 -3.31
N PRO A 210 -6.89 -12.49 -2.96
CA PRO A 210 -6.64 -11.39 -3.88
C PRO A 210 -5.16 -11.28 -4.22
N PHE A 211 -4.85 -10.48 -5.24
CA PHE A 211 -3.47 -10.16 -5.63
C PHE A 211 -2.59 -9.80 -4.43
N TRP A 212 -3.10 -8.97 -3.52
CA TRP A 212 -2.37 -8.51 -2.33
C TRP A 212 -2.01 -9.62 -1.36
N THR A 213 -2.91 -10.58 -1.14
CA THR A 213 -2.62 -11.75 -0.28
C THR A 213 -1.57 -12.65 -0.90
N LYS A 214 -1.66 -12.90 -2.21
CA LYS A 214 -0.63 -13.67 -2.92
C LYS A 214 0.73 -12.97 -2.87
N LEU A 215 0.74 -11.66 -3.10
CA LEU A 215 1.97 -10.86 -3.08
C LEU A 215 2.58 -10.86 -1.68
N SER A 216 1.77 -10.68 -0.63
CA SER A 216 2.20 -10.80 0.77
C SER A 216 2.87 -12.16 1.02
N ASN A 217 2.18 -13.26 0.71
CA ASN A 217 2.71 -14.62 0.89
C ASN A 217 4.01 -14.86 0.12
N PHE A 218 4.12 -14.31 -1.09
CA PHE A 218 5.36 -14.38 -1.87
C PHE A 218 6.50 -13.61 -1.20
N LEU A 219 6.24 -12.39 -0.70
CA LEU A 219 7.27 -11.59 -0.03
C LEU A 219 7.70 -12.22 1.31
N PHE A 220 6.88 -13.09 1.91
CA PHE A 220 7.28 -13.90 3.08
C PHE A 220 8.21 -15.07 2.74
N THR A 221 8.43 -15.37 1.46
CA THR A 221 9.35 -16.45 1.09
C THR A 221 10.79 -16.08 1.42
N PRO A 222 11.55 -16.93 2.13
CA PRO A 222 12.92 -16.61 2.54
C PRO A 222 13.86 -16.37 1.34
N GLU A 223 13.60 -17.01 0.20
CA GLU A 223 14.40 -16.91 -1.02
C GLU A 223 14.82 -15.47 -1.37
N TYR A 224 13.93 -14.49 -1.18
CA TYR A 224 14.17 -13.09 -1.51
C TYR A 224 14.44 -12.19 -0.29
N TYR A 225 14.86 -12.78 0.84
CA TYR A 225 15.03 -12.07 2.12
C TYR A 225 15.87 -10.80 1.99
N HIS A 226 17.01 -10.90 1.31
CA HIS A 226 17.97 -9.80 1.10
C HIS A 226 17.58 -8.81 -0.02
N HIS A 227 16.43 -9.00 -0.69
CA HIS A 227 16.08 -8.13 -1.81
C HIS A 227 15.77 -6.70 -1.33
N PRO A 228 16.44 -5.65 -1.86
CA PRO A 228 16.37 -4.29 -1.32
C PRO A 228 14.96 -3.68 -1.41
N GLN A 229 14.17 -4.06 -2.42
CA GLN A 229 12.80 -3.56 -2.62
C GLN A 229 11.71 -4.38 -1.90
N ARG A 230 12.08 -5.45 -1.16
CA ARG A 230 11.12 -6.30 -0.47
C ARG A 230 10.27 -5.52 0.53
N ARG A 231 10.91 -4.66 1.33
CA ARG A 231 10.24 -3.78 2.30
C ARG A 231 9.24 -2.84 1.62
N ASN A 232 9.65 -2.18 0.53
CA ASN A 232 8.78 -1.26 -0.21
C ASN A 232 7.55 -1.98 -0.81
N LEU A 233 7.70 -3.23 -1.26
CA LEU A 233 6.58 -4.04 -1.72
C LEU A 233 5.66 -4.50 -0.58
N PHE A 234 6.19 -4.80 0.61
CA PHE A 234 5.36 -5.05 1.80
C PHE A 234 4.55 -3.81 2.18
N SER A 235 5.18 -2.63 2.19
CA SER A 235 4.47 -1.36 2.42
C SER A 235 3.35 -1.15 1.39
N LEU A 236 3.59 -1.49 0.12
CA LEU A 236 2.54 -1.44 -0.92
C LEU A 236 1.37 -2.39 -0.61
N VAL A 237 1.65 -3.63 -0.19
CA VAL A 237 0.64 -4.60 0.22
C VAL A 237 -0.17 -4.04 1.39
N GLU A 238 0.52 -3.53 2.41
CA GLU A 238 -0.10 -2.98 3.61
C GLU A 238 -0.99 -1.78 3.28
N MET A 239 -0.53 -0.86 2.43
CA MET A 239 -1.34 0.26 1.92
C MET A 239 -2.60 -0.22 1.20
N ALA A 240 -2.55 -1.38 0.54
CA ALA A 240 -3.72 -1.92 -0.13
C ALA A 240 -4.68 -2.65 0.83
N THR A 241 -4.18 -3.26 1.90
CA THR A 241 -4.98 -4.10 2.82
C THR A 241 -5.48 -3.38 4.06
N ASN A 242 -4.70 -2.47 4.64
CA ASN A 242 -4.98 -1.81 5.93
C ASN A 242 -5.76 -0.50 5.81
N VAL A 243 -6.40 -0.24 4.67
CA VAL A 243 -7.24 0.95 4.52
C VAL A 243 -8.52 0.76 5.36
N PRO A 244 -8.82 1.67 6.32
CA PRO A 244 -10.04 1.58 7.10
C PRO A 244 -11.23 1.46 6.15
N SER A 245 -12.12 0.51 6.42
CA SER A 245 -13.33 0.19 5.66
C SER A 245 -14.38 1.32 5.75
N GLY A 246 -14.02 2.49 5.24
CA GLY A 246 -14.91 3.61 4.99
C GLY A 246 -15.48 3.56 3.56
N PRO A 247 -16.62 4.19 3.30
CA PRO A 247 -17.26 4.22 1.98
C PRO A 247 -16.44 4.96 0.90
N THR A 248 -15.31 5.58 1.25
CA THR A 248 -14.40 6.33 0.38
C THR A 248 -12.98 5.75 0.39
N THR A 249 -12.82 4.43 0.29
CA THR A 249 -11.51 3.78 0.14
C THR A 249 -10.90 4.09 -1.24
N THR A 250 -10.32 5.28 -1.38
CA THR A 250 -9.65 5.76 -2.60
C THR A 250 -8.25 5.18 -2.77
N LEU A 251 -7.60 4.73 -1.69
CA LEU A 251 -6.20 4.30 -1.70
C LEU A 251 -5.93 3.04 -2.56
N PRO A 252 -6.68 1.93 -2.41
CA PRO A 252 -6.43 0.75 -3.25
C PRO A 252 -6.72 1.05 -4.72
N ARG A 253 -7.69 1.95 -4.99
CA ARG A 253 -8.00 2.43 -6.33
C ARG A 253 -6.90 3.35 -6.90
N ALA A 254 -6.23 4.12 -6.05
CA ALA A 254 -5.10 4.96 -6.45
C ALA A 254 -3.85 4.13 -6.81
N LEU A 255 -3.70 2.94 -6.23
CA LEU A 255 -2.61 2.02 -6.55
C LEU A 255 -2.84 1.23 -7.85
N GLN A 256 -4.11 1.02 -8.26
CA GLN A 256 -4.45 0.24 -9.44
C GLN A 256 -3.75 0.70 -10.73
N PRO A 257 -3.70 2.01 -11.07
CA PRO A 257 -2.96 2.49 -12.23
C PRO A 257 -1.47 2.15 -12.19
N SER A 258 -0.83 2.25 -11.02
CA SER A 258 0.58 1.93 -10.84
C SER A 258 0.85 0.45 -11.07
N VAL A 259 0.02 -0.42 -10.49
CA VAL A 259 0.16 -1.86 -10.72
C VAL A 259 -0.19 -2.23 -12.15
N ALA A 260 -1.20 -1.61 -12.76
CA ALA A 260 -1.53 -1.82 -14.17
C ALA A 260 -0.36 -1.43 -15.10
N ALA A 261 0.33 -0.33 -14.82
CA ALA A 261 1.52 0.07 -15.57
C ALA A 261 2.64 -0.96 -15.42
N MET A 262 2.92 -1.45 -14.21
CA MET A 262 3.90 -2.51 -13.96
C MET A 262 3.54 -3.81 -14.69
N LEU A 263 2.27 -4.26 -14.61
CA LEU A 263 1.79 -5.43 -15.32
C LEU A 263 1.94 -5.26 -16.84
N THR A 264 1.69 -4.06 -17.36
CA THR A 264 1.84 -3.76 -18.79
C THR A 264 3.29 -3.89 -19.24
N VAL A 265 4.23 -3.42 -18.41
CA VAL A 265 5.67 -3.56 -18.69
C VAL A 265 6.10 -5.02 -18.61
N LEU A 266 5.71 -5.73 -17.55
CA LEU A 266 6.17 -7.10 -17.27
C LEU A 266 5.51 -8.18 -18.12
N ARG A 267 4.27 -7.97 -18.58
CA ARG A 267 3.46 -8.97 -19.30
C ARG A 267 2.93 -8.48 -20.65
N GLY A 268 3.36 -7.29 -21.09
CA GLY A 268 2.94 -6.70 -22.35
C GLY A 268 1.49 -6.23 -22.31
N LYS A 269 0.72 -6.51 -23.36
CA LYS A 269 -0.66 -6.03 -23.46
C LYS A 269 -1.56 -6.69 -22.41
N ILE A 270 -2.03 -5.91 -21.44
CA ILE A 270 -3.07 -6.33 -20.49
C ILE A 270 -4.46 -5.97 -21.00
N THR A 271 -5.48 -6.71 -20.57
CA THR A 271 -6.88 -6.40 -20.86
C THR A 271 -7.65 -6.16 -19.57
N THR A 272 -8.44 -5.10 -19.51
CA THR A 272 -9.27 -4.80 -18.33
C THR A 272 -10.64 -5.44 -18.49
N VAL A 273 -11.00 -6.30 -17.55
CA VAL A 273 -12.31 -6.93 -17.45
C VAL A 273 -13.06 -6.33 -16.27
N THR A 274 -14.24 -5.77 -16.53
CA THR A 274 -15.11 -5.26 -15.48
C THR A 274 -15.95 -6.41 -14.92
N ARG A 275 -15.81 -6.72 -13.63
CA ARG A 275 -16.64 -7.71 -12.92
C ARG A 275 -17.65 -7.02 -12.04
N LYS A 276 -18.91 -7.44 -12.10
CA LYS A 276 -19.97 -6.95 -11.21
C LYS A 276 -19.78 -7.55 -9.81
N LEU A 277 -19.91 -6.71 -8.79
CA LEU A 277 -20.00 -7.16 -7.41
C LEU A 277 -21.42 -7.68 -7.12
N ALA A 278 -21.54 -8.56 -6.13
CA ALA A 278 -22.83 -9.06 -5.71
C ALA A 278 -23.73 -7.91 -5.22
N ARG A 279 -25.05 -8.06 -5.37
CA ARG A 279 -26.08 -7.21 -4.73
C ARG A 279 -25.91 -5.70 -4.94
N GLY A 280 -25.66 -5.26 -6.17
CA GLY A 280 -25.65 -3.83 -6.50
C GLY A 280 -24.48 -3.03 -5.91
N GLN A 281 -23.47 -3.69 -5.35
CA GLN A 281 -22.27 -3.06 -4.77
C GLN A 281 -21.30 -2.48 -5.82
N GLY A 282 -21.78 -2.24 -7.05
CA GLY A 282 -21.01 -1.69 -8.15
C GLY A 282 -20.21 -2.75 -8.94
N SER A 283 -19.12 -2.29 -9.53
CA SER A 283 -18.25 -3.10 -10.38
C SER A 283 -16.79 -2.84 -10.06
N ARG A 284 -15.94 -3.84 -10.28
CA ARG A 284 -14.49 -3.73 -10.11
C ARG A 284 -13.74 -4.06 -11.38
N SER A 285 -12.57 -3.48 -11.54
CA SER A 285 -11.64 -3.77 -12.62
C SER A 285 -10.75 -4.96 -12.25
N VAL A 286 -10.65 -5.92 -13.16
CA VAL A 286 -9.74 -7.08 -13.07
C VAL A 286 -8.82 -7.02 -14.29
N TYR A 287 -7.52 -7.18 -14.08
CA TYR A 287 -6.56 -7.12 -15.19
C TYR A 287 -6.20 -8.53 -15.64
N ARG A 288 -6.44 -8.85 -16.90
CA ARG A 288 -6.05 -10.11 -17.50
C ARG A 288 -4.69 -9.97 -18.18
N ILE A 289 -3.74 -10.78 -17.71
CA ILE A 289 -2.34 -10.81 -18.17
C ILE A 289 -2.05 -12.09 -18.95
N GLY A 290 -1.11 -12.02 -19.90
CA GLY A 290 -0.60 -13.18 -20.63
C GLY A 290 0.43 -13.97 -19.81
N ALA A 291 0.76 -15.19 -20.28
CA ALA A 291 1.77 -16.04 -19.67
C ALA A 291 3.20 -15.55 -19.92
N GLN A 292 3.46 -15.05 -21.13
CA GLN A 292 4.80 -14.71 -21.57
C GLN A 292 5.15 -13.27 -21.25
N ARG A 293 6.35 -13.05 -20.70
CA ARG A 293 6.96 -11.73 -20.57
C ARG A 293 7.53 -11.27 -21.93
N PRO A 294 7.46 -9.97 -22.28
CA PRO A 294 8.16 -9.46 -23.46
C PRO A 294 9.68 -9.68 -23.38
N ALA A 295 10.33 -9.81 -24.54
CA ALA A 295 11.77 -9.98 -24.60
C ALA A 295 12.50 -8.73 -24.07
N GLY A 296 13.62 -8.93 -23.36
CA GLY A 296 14.46 -7.85 -22.84
C GLY A 296 13.90 -7.09 -21.63
N VAL A 297 12.78 -7.54 -21.05
CA VAL A 297 12.20 -6.89 -19.85
C VAL A 297 12.98 -7.23 -18.58
N ILE A 298 13.51 -8.45 -18.49
CA ILE A 298 14.26 -8.94 -17.34
C ILE A 298 15.67 -9.26 -17.80
N GLU A 299 16.66 -8.84 -17.02
CA GLU A 299 18.06 -9.17 -17.28
C GLU A 299 18.26 -10.68 -17.16
N ALA A 300 18.91 -11.28 -18.16
CA ALA A 300 19.20 -12.71 -18.16
C ALA A 300 20.45 -12.98 -17.30
N ILE A 301 20.25 -13.00 -15.99
CA ILE A 301 21.26 -13.40 -15.02
C ILE A 301 20.83 -14.72 -14.39
N ASP A 302 21.75 -15.68 -14.35
CA ASP A 302 21.54 -16.97 -13.67
C ASP A 302 21.51 -16.75 -12.16
N GLU A 303 20.50 -17.31 -11.50
CA GLU A 303 20.40 -17.24 -10.04
C GLU A 303 21.50 -18.13 -9.42
N PRO A 304 22.29 -17.58 -8.48
CA PRO A 304 23.28 -18.37 -7.75
C PRO A 304 22.58 -19.42 -6.87
N PRO A 305 23.32 -20.45 -6.43
CA PRO A 305 22.83 -21.36 -5.40
C PRO A 305 22.37 -20.60 -4.17
N LEU A 306 21.28 -21.05 -3.56
CA LEU A 306 20.81 -20.51 -2.29
C LEU A 306 21.84 -20.78 -1.19
N GLU A 307 21.99 -19.83 -0.27
CA GLU A 307 22.80 -19.94 0.94
C GLU A 307 21.92 -20.05 2.18
N GLU A 308 22.48 -20.62 3.26
CA GLU A 308 21.80 -20.63 4.55
C GLU A 308 21.81 -19.22 5.14
N LEU A 309 20.64 -18.73 5.55
CA LEU A 309 20.51 -17.45 6.22
C LEU A 309 21.10 -17.55 7.62
N ASP A 310 22.28 -16.96 7.81
CA ASP A 310 22.85 -16.73 9.13
C ASP A 310 22.14 -15.54 9.78
N VAL A 311 21.00 -15.83 10.40
CA VAL A 311 20.31 -14.85 11.26
C VAL A 311 21.14 -14.79 12.52
N GLY A 312 22.05 -13.82 12.60
CA GLY A 312 22.80 -13.56 13.82
C GLY A 312 21.84 -13.47 15.02
N GLU A 313 22.27 -13.93 16.19
CA GLU A 313 21.41 -14.06 17.40
C GLU A 313 20.61 -12.78 17.75
N GLU A 314 21.05 -11.61 17.25
CA GLU A 314 20.42 -10.29 17.45
C GLU A 314 19.13 -10.06 16.63
N ASP A 315 18.97 -10.70 15.46
CA ASP A 315 17.76 -10.57 14.60
C ASP A 315 16.68 -11.59 14.97
N ILE A 316 16.96 -12.45 15.96
CA ILE A 316 16.06 -13.51 16.36
C ILE A 316 15.17 -13.01 17.50
N VAL A 317 13.94 -12.61 17.17
CA VAL A 317 12.92 -12.29 18.16
C VAL A 317 12.70 -13.51 19.05
N GLU A 318 13.11 -13.42 20.32
CA GLU A 318 12.66 -14.36 21.33
C GLU A 318 11.17 -14.13 21.49
N GLY A 319 10.36 -14.98 20.86
CA GLY A 319 8.94 -15.05 21.17
C GLY A 319 8.85 -15.25 22.68
N ALA A 320 8.30 -14.24 23.38
CA ALA A 320 7.98 -14.33 24.79
C ALA A 320 6.93 -15.43 24.94
N ASP A 321 7.41 -16.65 25.14
CA ASP A 321 6.61 -17.77 25.61
C ASP A 321 6.38 -17.55 27.11
N ASP A 322 5.60 -16.50 27.41
CA ASP A 322 5.02 -16.25 28.73
C ASP A 322 3.82 -17.19 28.93
N SER A 323 4.05 -18.49 28.74
CA SER A 323 3.15 -19.52 29.25
C SER A 323 3.48 -19.77 30.72
N GLU A 324 3.24 -18.76 31.57
CA GLU A 324 3.01 -19.04 32.99
C GLU A 324 1.74 -19.89 33.10
N GLU A 325 1.92 -21.20 33.27
CA GLU A 325 0.88 -22.14 33.67
C GLU A 325 0.28 -21.71 35.02
N ASP A 326 -0.75 -20.86 34.97
CA ASP A 326 -1.60 -20.56 36.12
C ASP A 326 -2.45 -21.79 36.45
N LYS A 327 -1.94 -22.59 37.39
CA LYS A 327 -2.68 -23.68 38.03
C LYS A 327 -3.63 -23.11 39.09
N GLY A 328 -4.72 -22.53 38.63
CA GLY A 328 -5.85 -22.11 39.47
C GLY A 328 -6.82 -23.26 39.73
N ASP A 329 -6.74 -23.85 40.93
CA ASP A 329 -7.75 -24.77 41.50
C ASP A 329 -9.14 -24.09 41.57
N ALA A 330 -10.14 -24.69 40.91
CA ALA A 330 -11.54 -24.29 41.06
C ALA A 330 -12.27 -25.26 42.01
N PRO A 331 -12.99 -24.77 43.04
CA PRO A 331 -13.78 -25.62 43.91
C PRO A 331 -15.14 -25.96 43.30
N GLU A 332 -15.51 -27.24 43.40
CA GLU A 332 -16.84 -27.77 43.13
C GLU A 332 -17.91 -27.10 44.00
N GLN A 333 -19.06 -26.76 43.41
CA GLN A 333 -20.36 -26.88 44.10
C GLN A 333 -21.55 -27.00 43.11
N PRO A 334 -22.68 -27.58 43.58
CA PRO A 334 -23.55 -28.41 42.76
C PRO A 334 -24.92 -27.79 42.43
N GLY A 335 -25.52 -28.29 41.35
CA GLY A 335 -26.93 -28.62 41.15
C GLY A 335 -28.04 -27.64 41.56
N SER A 336 -28.88 -27.26 40.58
CA SER A 336 -30.33 -27.29 40.78
C SER A 336 -31.08 -27.42 39.45
N ALA A 337 -32.15 -28.22 39.51
CA ALA A 337 -32.91 -28.77 38.40
C ALA A 337 -34.14 -27.93 37.99
N ALA A 338 -34.70 -28.35 36.85
CA ALA A 338 -36.11 -28.33 36.44
C ALA A 338 -36.73 -27.02 35.90
N ASN A 339 -37.09 -27.04 34.61
CA ASN A 339 -38.50 -27.22 34.23
C ASN A 339 -38.69 -27.67 32.76
N GLN A 340 -39.36 -28.82 32.63
CA GLN A 340 -40.25 -29.26 31.55
C GLN A 340 -41.36 -28.21 31.30
N ALA A 341 -42.15 -28.12 30.23
CA ALA A 341 -42.37 -28.80 28.96
C ALA A 341 -43.37 -27.92 28.17
N GLN A 342 -43.47 -28.04 26.84
CA GLN A 342 -44.72 -28.43 26.15
C GLN A 342 -44.62 -28.30 24.63
N ALA A 343 -45.22 -29.31 24.00
CA ALA A 343 -45.35 -29.53 22.57
C ALA A 343 -46.42 -28.62 21.93
N GLY A 344 -46.32 -28.45 20.61
CA GLY A 344 -47.35 -27.81 19.79
C GLY A 344 -47.20 -28.16 18.32
N THR A 345 -47.86 -29.23 17.90
CA THR A 345 -48.06 -29.71 16.53
C THR A 345 -48.86 -28.71 15.67
N GLY A 346 -48.57 -28.65 14.36
CA GLY A 346 -49.42 -27.94 13.39
C GLY A 346 -49.09 -28.28 11.94
N ALA A 347 -49.74 -29.32 11.41
CA ALA A 347 -49.74 -29.69 10.00
C ALA A 347 -50.76 -28.86 9.19
N GLY A 348 -50.41 -28.47 7.97
CA GLY A 348 -51.33 -27.83 7.02
C GLY A 348 -50.96 -28.12 5.56
N LYS A 349 -51.66 -29.09 4.95
CA LYS A 349 -51.63 -29.47 3.53
C LYS A 349 -52.43 -28.48 2.65
N ARG A 350 -51.98 -28.26 1.41
CA ARG A 350 -52.76 -28.19 0.13
C ARG A 350 -51.74 -28.07 -1.03
N LYS A 351 -51.53 -29.07 -1.91
CA LYS A 351 -52.26 -29.41 -3.17
C LYS A 351 -52.50 -28.16 -4.05
N ARG A 352 -52.22 -28.11 -5.36
CA ARG A 352 -52.00 -29.13 -6.42
C ARG A 352 -51.59 -28.38 -7.72
N ALA A 353 -50.82 -29.06 -8.60
CA ALA A 353 -50.95 -29.18 -10.08
C ALA A 353 -51.19 -27.92 -10.96
N ALA A 354 -50.75 -27.81 -12.21
CA ALA A 354 -49.93 -28.57 -13.17
C ALA A 354 -49.85 -27.69 -14.45
N GLU A 355 -49.27 -28.24 -15.52
CA GLU A 355 -49.33 -27.83 -16.93
C GLU A 355 -48.08 -27.14 -17.52
N GLU A 356 -47.28 -28.04 -18.10
CA GLU A 356 -46.61 -27.98 -19.40
C GLU A 356 -47.19 -26.98 -20.41
N THR A 357 -46.30 -26.26 -21.09
CA THR A 357 -46.32 -26.13 -22.56
C THR A 357 -44.88 -25.81 -23.01
N GLU A 358 -44.28 -26.75 -23.72
CA GLU A 358 -43.29 -26.47 -24.76
C GLU A 358 -44.03 -25.80 -25.93
N ASP A 359 -43.43 -24.80 -26.57
CA ASP A 359 -43.41 -24.66 -28.02
C ASP A 359 -42.46 -23.53 -28.45
N ASP A 360 -41.84 -23.79 -29.59
CA ASP A 360 -40.80 -23.06 -30.31
C ASP A 360 -41.20 -21.62 -30.71
N GLU A 361 -40.20 -20.76 -30.92
CA GLU A 361 -40.15 -19.84 -32.08
C GLU A 361 -38.76 -19.18 -32.19
N GLU A 362 -37.98 -19.63 -33.17
CA GLU A 362 -36.98 -18.82 -33.88
C GLU A 362 -37.72 -17.78 -34.73
N GLU A 363 -37.42 -16.48 -34.61
CA GLU A 363 -37.04 -15.67 -35.77
C GLU A 363 -36.50 -14.29 -35.40
N THR A 364 -35.43 -13.95 -36.09
CA THR A 364 -34.81 -12.63 -36.29
C THR A 364 -35.80 -11.56 -36.76
N ILE A 365 -35.55 -10.28 -36.42
CA ILE A 365 -35.30 -9.18 -37.38
C ILE A 365 -35.14 -7.84 -36.64
N GLU A 366 -34.04 -7.17 -37.01
CA GLU A 366 -33.82 -5.73 -37.12
C GLU A 366 -34.88 -4.77 -36.56
N SER A 367 -34.51 -3.94 -35.58
CA SER A 367 -34.89 -2.51 -35.53
C SER A 367 -34.31 -1.79 -34.32
N ALA A 368 -33.19 -1.08 -34.50
CA ALA A 368 -32.94 0.25 -33.89
C ALA A 368 -31.52 0.75 -34.23
N ARG A 369 -31.21 0.88 -35.53
CA ARG A 369 -30.27 1.90 -36.01
C ARG A 369 -31.09 3.12 -36.42
N ALA A 370 -31.09 4.19 -35.63
CA ALA A 370 -31.37 5.54 -36.11
C ALA A 370 -31.03 6.62 -35.06
N GLY A 371 -29.98 7.41 -35.35
CA GLY A 371 -29.73 8.73 -34.76
C GLY A 371 -28.84 8.73 -33.51
N LYS A 372 -27.85 9.60 -33.32
CA LYS A 372 -27.52 10.86 -33.99
C LYS A 372 -26.01 11.13 -33.89
N ARG A 373 -25.48 11.54 -35.05
CA ARG A 373 -24.55 12.65 -35.30
C ARG A 373 -23.11 12.55 -34.76
N LYS A 374 -22.21 12.41 -35.76
CA LYS A 374 -20.83 12.87 -35.76
C LYS A 374 -20.76 14.35 -35.39
N ALA A 375 -19.92 14.69 -34.43
CA ALA A 375 -19.20 15.96 -34.39
C ALA A 375 -17.73 15.62 -34.62
N THR A 376 -17.27 15.86 -35.84
CA THR A 376 -15.86 16.09 -36.14
C THR A 376 -15.51 17.46 -35.61
N ASP A 377 -14.56 17.55 -34.69
CA ASP A 377 -13.83 18.80 -34.48
C ASP A 377 -12.33 18.50 -34.49
N VAL A 378 -11.76 18.84 -35.64
CA VAL A 378 -10.34 19.02 -35.90
C VAL A 378 -10.03 20.42 -35.41
N ASP A 379 -9.45 20.55 -34.22
CA ASP A 379 -8.49 21.60 -33.85
C ASP A 379 -8.26 21.61 -32.34
N ARG A 380 -7.28 20.83 -31.89
CA ARG A 380 -6.55 21.13 -30.65
C ARG A 380 -5.20 20.40 -30.60
N MET A 381 -4.45 20.50 -31.70
CA MET A 381 -3.00 20.29 -31.71
C MET A 381 -2.37 21.58 -32.20
N GLN A 382 -1.94 22.42 -31.26
CA GLN A 382 -0.88 23.44 -31.35
C GLN A 382 -1.03 24.35 -30.12
N TYR A 383 0.09 24.94 -29.68
CA TYR A 383 0.31 25.70 -28.44
C TYR A 383 0.76 24.89 -27.22
N PHE A 384 1.96 24.32 -27.32
CA PHE A 384 2.97 24.39 -26.26
C PHE A 384 4.34 24.39 -26.94
N ASP A 385 4.70 25.54 -27.48
CA ASP A 385 6.08 25.89 -27.83
C ASP A 385 6.18 27.41 -27.70
N LYS A 386 7.26 27.86 -27.07
CA LYS A 386 7.61 29.23 -26.61
C LYS A 386 7.25 29.51 -25.16
N LEU A 387 8.27 29.45 -24.31
CA LEU A 387 8.66 30.52 -23.37
C LEU A 387 10.06 30.19 -22.82
N ASP A 388 11.06 30.32 -23.70
CA ASP A 388 12.44 30.63 -23.33
C ASP A 388 12.64 32.11 -23.65
N GLU A 389 12.44 32.98 -22.66
CA GLU A 389 12.98 34.34 -22.65
C GLU A 389 13.46 34.63 -21.22
N GLU A 390 14.79 34.63 -21.07
CA GLU A 390 15.50 35.12 -19.89
C GLU A 390 15.20 36.62 -19.69
N PRO A 391 14.97 37.11 -18.46
CA PRO A 391 15.06 38.53 -18.20
C PRO A 391 16.51 38.92 -17.89
N ASP A 392 17.00 39.80 -18.76
CA ASP A 392 18.25 40.56 -18.69
C ASP A 392 18.60 41.08 -17.30
N GLU A 393 19.92 41.08 -17.08
CA GLU A 393 20.65 41.84 -16.08
C GLU A 393 20.13 43.28 -15.96
N MET A 394 19.68 43.67 -14.76
CA MET A 394 19.70 45.07 -14.35
C MET A 394 20.67 45.23 -13.18
N LEU A 395 21.88 45.64 -13.55
CA LEU A 395 22.79 46.42 -12.72
C LEU A 395 22.06 47.65 -12.18
N LEU A 396 22.06 47.82 -10.86
CA LEU A 396 21.96 49.14 -10.23
C LEU A 396 22.97 49.22 -9.09
N ASP A 397 23.74 50.30 -9.15
CA ASP A 397 24.72 50.78 -8.18
C ASP A 397 24.16 51.00 -6.76
#